data_AF-A0A6J2SWU2-F1
#
_entry.id   AF-A0A6J2SWU2-F1
#
_cell.length_a   1.000
_cell.length_b   1.000
_cell.length_c   1.000
_cell.angle_alpha   90.00
_cell.angle_beta   90.00
_cell.angle_gamma   90.00
#
_symmetry.space_group_name_H-M   'P 1'
#
loop_
_entity.id
_entity.type
_entity.pdbx_description
1 polymer ?
#
loop_
_entity_poly.entity_id
_entity_poly.type
_entity_poly.pdbx_seq_one_letter_code
_entity_poly.pdbx_strand_id
1 'polypeptide(L)'
;MSTSSVFTPLVPPSTATLLEQAYAKTNLDKNNAMAATLRSTLTKSKREKSKATALRTPQEMRSTIIMRLTELRERNDEHNATVARIEAELKSLKLQQNECKQNAPTAAAKYKFYQEIKCYVNDLIDCLAAKSSLINDLEKRALQLYSKNQRYLVNRRRQDVRDQAKEMAEAAKPVLAAARRTPEYEEQVRRAAEREGRRTRRRCERERNYLLATHLDGMSSDDEIADQQQEQCLATKALIETQAAEAFEDVNDDFCKIDLILIKFYAWRKTDMGSYQDAFVSLCLPKLLAPLVRHELLLWSPLLEEYTDIETMHWYQACMLYACQSNESVEQLKQDPDLNLVPSLIEKIVLPKVNSLVAECWDPLSTTQTLRLVGFINRLTREFPLNSSNKQLKKLFETIMERMRLALENDVFIPIFPKQVQEAKGSFFQRQFCSGLKLFRNFLSWQGILADKPLRELAIGALLNRYLLMAMRVCTPNDAISKVSIIVNTLPTVWLLTNSDTLKNLEVFISYIRQTLDNCDATNPLLMQSCDKAKQILQRLHSL
;
A
#
# COMPACT_ATOMS: atom_id res chain seq x y z
N MET A 1 -76.52 2.69 5.38
CA MET A 1 -75.73 2.18 4.23
C MET A 1 -74.27 2.52 4.47
N SER A 2 -73.40 1.61 4.03
CA SER A 2 -71.93 1.72 3.95
C SER A 2 -71.15 1.26 5.19
N THR A 3 -70.90 -0.06 5.27
CA THR A 3 -69.88 -0.66 6.13
C THR A 3 -68.50 -0.56 5.46
N SER A 4 -67.54 -0.05 6.22
CA SER A 4 -66.13 0.13 5.88
C SER A 4 -65.39 -1.21 5.86
N SER A 5 -64.60 -1.49 4.81
CA SER A 5 -63.67 -2.63 4.77
C SER A 5 -62.27 -2.18 5.18
N VAL A 6 -61.71 -2.89 6.16
CA VAL A 6 -60.35 -2.72 6.65
C VAL A 6 -59.42 -3.53 5.74
N PHE A 7 -58.43 -2.87 5.15
CA PHE A 7 -57.35 -3.52 4.41
C PHE A 7 -56.30 -4.05 5.40
N THR A 8 -56.15 -5.37 5.47
CA THR A 8 -55.04 -6.04 6.17
C THR A 8 -53.84 -6.23 5.23
N PRO A 9 -52.60 -5.89 5.65
CA PRO A 9 -51.41 -6.11 4.83
C PRO A 9 -51.08 -7.61 4.74
N LEU A 10 -50.78 -8.09 3.52
CA LEU A 10 -50.34 -9.45 3.25
C LEU A 10 -48.94 -9.67 3.83
N VAL A 11 -48.86 -10.52 4.85
CA VAL A 11 -47.58 -11.01 5.41
C VAL A 11 -46.87 -11.83 4.32
N PRO A 12 -45.58 -11.57 4.02
CA PRO A 12 -44.84 -12.37 3.06
C PRO A 12 -44.77 -13.83 3.53
N PRO A 13 -44.94 -14.81 2.63
CA PRO A 13 -44.98 -16.22 3.00
C PRO A 13 -43.68 -16.64 3.67
N SER A 14 -43.78 -17.43 4.73
CA SER A 14 -42.62 -17.95 5.44
C SER A 14 -41.77 -18.80 4.51
N THR A 15 -40.47 -18.88 4.78
CA THR A 15 -39.52 -19.68 3.97
C THR A 15 -39.94 -21.15 3.87
N ALA A 16 -40.57 -21.68 4.92
CA ALA A 16 -41.15 -23.02 4.91
C ALA A 16 -42.25 -23.14 3.85
N THR A 17 -43.13 -22.14 3.74
CA THR A 17 -44.22 -22.09 2.77
C THR A 17 -43.71 -21.97 1.33
N LEU A 18 -42.65 -21.19 1.10
CA LEU A 18 -42.04 -21.05 -0.22
C LEU A 18 -41.32 -22.33 -0.68
N LEU A 19 -40.61 -22.99 0.23
CA LEU A 19 -39.98 -24.29 -0.04
C LEU A 19 -41.05 -25.36 -0.31
N GLU A 20 -42.10 -25.41 0.50
CA GLU A 20 -43.22 -26.34 0.33
C GLU A 20 -43.94 -26.13 -1.00
N GLN A 21 -44.13 -24.88 -1.44
CA GLN A 21 -44.67 -24.55 -2.77
C GLN A 21 -43.74 -24.95 -3.92
N ALA A 22 -42.42 -24.75 -3.78
CA ALA A 22 -41.44 -25.14 -4.78
C ALA A 22 -41.35 -26.66 -4.94
N TYR A 23 -41.33 -27.40 -3.81
CA TYR A 23 -41.36 -28.86 -3.78
C TYR A 23 -42.69 -29.43 -4.30
N ALA A 24 -43.82 -28.79 -4.00
CA ALA A 24 -45.13 -29.18 -4.54
C ALA A 24 -45.17 -29.05 -6.07
N LYS A 25 -44.61 -27.95 -6.62
CA LYS A 25 -44.54 -27.72 -8.08
C LYS A 25 -43.68 -28.77 -8.78
N THR A 26 -42.48 -29.06 -8.27
CA THR A 26 -41.57 -30.05 -8.89
C THR A 26 -42.09 -31.49 -8.81
N ASN A 27 -42.85 -31.83 -7.76
CA ASN A 27 -43.48 -33.16 -7.65
C ASN A 27 -44.72 -33.31 -8.53
N LEU A 28 -45.51 -32.25 -8.73
CA LEU A 28 -46.64 -32.24 -9.66
C LEU A 28 -46.20 -32.45 -11.11
N ASP A 29 -45.12 -31.80 -11.53
CA ASP A 29 -44.59 -31.94 -12.89
C ASP A 29 -44.02 -33.34 -13.17
N LYS A 30 -43.33 -33.96 -12.18
CA LYS A 30 -42.83 -35.35 -12.28
C LYS A 30 -43.97 -36.39 -12.29
N ASN A 31 -44.99 -36.21 -11.45
CA ASN A 31 -46.14 -37.11 -11.41
C ASN A 31 -47.02 -37.00 -12.68
N ASN A 32 -47.15 -35.80 -13.26
CA ASN A 32 -47.87 -35.62 -14.53
C ASN A 32 -47.13 -36.24 -15.71
N ALA A 33 -45.79 -36.16 -15.76
CA ALA A 33 -44.99 -36.84 -16.78
C ALA A 33 -45.10 -38.38 -16.67
N MET A 34 -45.04 -38.93 -15.46
CA MET A 34 -45.17 -40.37 -15.22
C MET A 34 -46.60 -40.89 -15.52
N ALA A 35 -47.63 -40.10 -15.18
CA ALA A 35 -49.03 -40.39 -15.50
C ALA A 35 -49.31 -40.31 -17.02
N ALA A 36 -48.62 -39.45 -17.76
CA ALA A 36 -48.72 -39.38 -19.22
C ALA A 36 -48.11 -40.61 -19.91
N THR A 37 -46.97 -41.12 -19.42
CA THR A 37 -46.32 -42.35 -19.93
C THR A 37 -47.12 -43.62 -19.63
N LEU A 38 -47.80 -43.67 -18.48
CA LEU A 38 -48.72 -44.77 -18.12
C LEU A 38 -50.03 -44.71 -18.93
N ARG A 39 -50.52 -43.52 -19.30
CA ARG A 39 -51.69 -43.40 -20.20
C ARG A 39 -51.39 -43.79 -21.64
N SER A 40 -50.17 -43.54 -22.15
CA SER A 40 -49.80 -43.92 -23.52
C SER A 40 -49.61 -45.43 -23.71
N THR A 41 -49.36 -46.18 -22.63
CA THR A 41 -49.17 -47.65 -22.66
C THR A 41 -50.48 -48.43 -22.52
N LEU A 42 -51.58 -47.80 -22.11
CA LEU A 42 -52.89 -48.45 -21.90
C LEU A 42 -53.88 -48.29 -23.07
N THR A 43 -53.52 -47.60 -24.16
CA THR A 43 -54.40 -47.42 -25.33
C THR A 43 -53.82 -48.07 -26.58
N LYS A 44 -53.84 -49.40 -26.66
CA LYS A 44 -53.85 -50.19 -27.91
C LYS A 44 -54.04 -51.69 -27.62
N SER A 45 -55.26 -52.11 -27.24
CA SER A 45 -55.71 -53.49 -27.49
C SER A 45 -56.78 -53.46 -28.57
N LYS A 46 -56.39 -53.82 -29.80
CA LYS A 46 -57.26 -53.95 -30.96
C LYS A 46 -58.19 -55.16 -30.71
N ARG A 47 -59.51 -54.94 -30.69
CA ARG A 47 -60.53 -55.99 -30.59
C ARG A 47 -60.47 -56.85 -31.85
N GLU A 48 -59.85 -58.04 -31.79
CA GLU A 48 -59.91 -59.03 -32.87
C GLU A 48 -61.21 -59.84 -32.78
N LYS A 49 -61.87 -60.01 -33.93
CA LYS A 49 -63.11 -60.77 -34.10
C LYS A 49 -62.85 -62.27 -33.86
N SER A 50 -63.70 -62.89 -33.05
CA SER A 50 -63.71 -64.34 -32.81
C SER A 50 -64.02 -65.13 -34.08
N LYS A 51 -63.06 -65.94 -34.56
CA LYS A 51 -63.29 -67.06 -35.49
C LYS A 51 -63.72 -68.31 -34.71
N ALA A 52 -64.62 -69.09 -35.31
CA ALA A 52 -65.25 -70.28 -34.74
C ALA A 52 -64.23 -71.35 -34.28
N THR A 53 -64.45 -71.89 -33.08
CA THR A 53 -63.63 -72.91 -32.44
C THR A 53 -63.99 -74.30 -32.97
N ALA A 54 -63.06 -74.96 -33.66
CA ALA A 54 -63.15 -76.39 -33.94
C ALA A 54 -63.01 -77.19 -32.62
N LEU A 55 -63.78 -78.27 -32.49
CA LEU A 55 -63.78 -79.18 -31.33
C LEU A 55 -62.39 -79.82 -31.15
N ARG A 56 -61.72 -79.51 -30.03
CA ARG A 56 -60.40 -80.05 -29.66
C ARG A 56 -60.53 -81.41 -28.98
N THR A 57 -59.57 -82.30 -29.21
CA THR A 57 -59.54 -83.63 -28.57
C THR A 57 -59.22 -83.53 -27.06
N PRO A 58 -59.58 -84.53 -26.22
CA PRO A 58 -59.27 -84.50 -24.78
C PRO A 58 -57.77 -84.33 -24.43
N GLN A 59 -56.87 -84.86 -25.26
CA GLN A 59 -55.42 -84.65 -25.12
C GLN A 59 -55.01 -83.22 -25.46
N GLU A 60 -55.61 -82.59 -26.48
CA GLU A 60 -55.41 -81.17 -26.80
C GLU A 60 -55.98 -80.24 -25.72
N MET A 61 -57.10 -80.61 -25.09
CA MET A 61 -57.64 -79.88 -23.94
C MET A 61 -56.70 -79.97 -22.74
N ARG A 62 -56.19 -81.18 -22.44
CA ARG A 62 -55.21 -81.38 -21.35
C ARG A 62 -53.91 -80.63 -21.61
N SER A 63 -53.37 -80.64 -22.84
CA SER A 63 -52.16 -79.89 -23.19
C SER A 63 -52.40 -78.38 -23.12
N THR A 64 -53.56 -77.90 -23.56
CA THR A 64 -53.95 -76.48 -23.43
C THR A 64 -54.04 -76.06 -21.96
N ILE A 65 -54.63 -76.89 -21.10
CA ILE A 65 -54.73 -76.62 -19.65
C ILE A 65 -53.35 -76.61 -18.99
N ILE A 66 -52.49 -77.57 -19.32
CA ILE A 66 -51.11 -77.63 -18.79
C ILE A 66 -50.33 -76.40 -19.23
N MET A 67 -50.37 -76.04 -20.52
CA MET A 67 -49.74 -74.85 -21.07
C MET A 67 -50.22 -73.58 -20.35
N ARG A 68 -51.54 -73.45 -20.15
CA ARG A 68 -52.12 -72.31 -19.44
C ARG A 68 -51.70 -72.27 -17.96
N LEU A 69 -51.54 -73.42 -17.33
CA LEU A 69 -51.09 -73.54 -15.95
C LEU A 69 -49.60 -73.17 -15.81
N THR A 70 -48.74 -73.54 -16.78
CA THR A 70 -47.35 -73.05 -16.85
C THR A 70 -47.29 -71.54 -17.08
N GLU A 71 -48.07 -70.98 -18.04
CA GLU A 71 -48.13 -69.53 -18.26
C GLU A 71 -48.57 -68.76 -17.01
N LEU A 72 -49.54 -69.31 -16.25
CA LEU A 72 -50.01 -68.70 -15.01
C LEU A 72 -48.96 -68.79 -13.90
N ARG A 73 -48.20 -69.88 -13.81
CA ARG A 73 -47.09 -70.03 -12.87
C ARG A 73 -45.97 -69.04 -13.18
N GLU A 74 -45.53 -68.96 -14.43
CA GLU A 74 -44.52 -68.00 -14.88
C GLU A 74 -44.95 -66.56 -14.57
N ARG A 75 -46.19 -66.20 -14.89
CA ARG A 75 -46.72 -64.86 -14.56
C ARG A 75 -46.80 -64.61 -13.05
N ASN A 76 -47.13 -65.62 -12.25
CA ASN A 76 -47.15 -65.50 -10.80
C ASN A 76 -45.73 -65.30 -10.24
N ASP A 77 -44.73 -65.99 -10.78
CA ASP A 77 -43.33 -65.83 -10.40
C ASP A 77 -42.80 -64.44 -10.82
N GLU A 78 -43.16 -63.95 -12.00
CA GLU A 78 -42.88 -62.58 -12.46
C GLU A 78 -43.52 -61.52 -11.55
N HIS A 79 -44.80 -61.72 -11.16
CA HIS A 79 -45.47 -60.83 -10.21
C HIS A 79 -44.78 -60.85 -8.84
N ASN A 80 -44.41 -62.02 -8.32
CA ASN A 80 -43.69 -62.14 -7.05
C ASN A 80 -42.33 -61.45 -7.10
N ALA A 81 -41.57 -61.61 -8.18
CA ALA A 81 -40.31 -60.90 -8.39
C ALA A 81 -40.51 -59.37 -8.47
N THR A 82 -41.59 -58.93 -9.12
CA THR A 82 -41.96 -57.51 -9.19
C THR A 82 -42.33 -56.94 -7.82
N VAL A 83 -43.11 -57.68 -7.02
CA VAL A 83 -43.44 -57.31 -5.64
C VAL A 83 -42.18 -57.19 -4.79
N ALA A 84 -41.29 -58.18 -4.85
CA ALA A 84 -40.02 -58.15 -4.12
C ALA A 84 -39.15 -56.93 -4.50
N ARG A 85 -39.09 -56.59 -5.80
CA ARG A 85 -38.38 -55.38 -6.28
C ARG A 85 -39.02 -54.10 -5.72
N ILE A 86 -40.35 -53.97 -5.81
CA ILE A 86 -41.07 -52.80 -5.29
C ILE A 86 -40.85 -52.67 -3.78
N GLU A 87 -40.91 -53.77 -3.02
CA GLU A 87 -40.64 -53.76 -1.59
C GLU A 87 -39.23 -53.28 -1.25
N ALA A 88 -38.22 -53.68 -2.03
CA ALA A 88 -36.84 -53.23 -1.87
C ALA A 88 -36.71 -51.72 -2.18
N GLU A 89 -37.30 -51.24 -3.27
CA GLU A 89 -37.33 -49.81 -3.62
C GLU A 89 -38.05 -48.97 -2.56
N LEU A 90 -39.18 -49.45 -2.04
CA LEU A 90 -39.96 -48.75 -1.02
C LEU A 90 -39.18 -48.64 0.30
N LYS A 91 -38.40 -49.68 0.66
CA LYS A 91 -37.46 -49.62 1.79
C LYS A 91 -36.35 -48.58 1.56
N SER A 92 -35.74 -48.57 0.38
CA SER A 92 -34.72 -47.59 0.00
C SER A 92 -35.25 -46.15 0.05
N LEU A 93 -36.42 -45.90 -0.53
CA LEU A 93 -37.07 -44.58 -0.52
C LEU A 93 -37.44 -44.13 0.89
N LYS A 94 -37.90 -45.04 1.77
CA LYS A 94 -38.15 -44.72 3.18
C LYS A 94 -36.86 -44.32 3.91
N LEU A 95 -35.74 -44.98 3.61
CA LEU A 95 -34.45 -44.63 4.19
C LEU A 95 -34.02 -43.22 3.74
N GLN A 96 -34.09 -42.94 2.44
CA GLN A 96 -33.79 -41.61 1.88
C GLN A 96 -34.73 -40.52 2.44
N GLN A 97 -36.02 -40.81 2.61
CA GLN A 97 -36.96 -39.87 3.21
C GLN A 97 -36.58 -39.53 4.65
N ASN A 98 -36.19 -40.54 5.44
CA ASN A 98 -35.75 -40.32 6.81
C ASN A 98 -34.45 -39.52 6.87
N GLU A 99 -33.49 -39.82 5.99
CA GLU A 99 -32.24 -39.07 5.88
C GLU A 99 -32.50 -37.60 5.50
N CYS A 100 -33.36 -37.33 4.51
CA CYS A 100 -33.78 -35.97 4.16
C CYS A 100 -34.45 -35.25 5.34
N LYS A 101 -35.33 -35.92 6.09
CA LYS A 101 -35.98 -35.35 7.28
C LYS A 101 -34.96 -35.02 8.38
N GLN A 102 -33.95 -35.86 8.57
CA GLN A 102 -32.88 -35.62 9.54
C GLN A 102 -31.96 -34.47 9.11
N ASN A 103 -31.71 -34.31 7.81
CA ASN A 103 -30.85 -33.25 7.27
C ASN A 103 -31.56 -31.89 7.12
N ALA A 104 -32.90 -31.87 7.06
CA ALA A 104 -33.69 -30.66 6.86
C ALA A 104 -33.44 -29.54 7.90
N PRO A 105 -33.36 -29.81 9.23
CA PRO A 105 -33.05 -28.78 10.22
C PRO A 105 -31.66 -28.16 10.02
N THR A 106 -30.65 -28.99 9.72
CA THR A 106 -29.29 -28.53 9.43
C THR A 106 -29.26 -27.63 8.18
N ALA A 107 -29.98 -28.01 7.12
CA ALA A 107 -30.11 -27.21 5.92
C ALA A 107 -30.83 -25.86 6.19
N ALA A 108 -31.88 -25.87 7.01
CA ALA A 108 -32.60 -24.65 7.41
C ALA A 108 -31.70 -23.71 8.24
N ALA A 109 -30.90 -24.25 9.17
CA ALA A 109 -29.95 -23.47 9.96
C ALA A 109 -28.86 -22.84 9.08
N LYS A 110 -28.28 -23.60 8.14
CA LYS A 110 -27.31 -23.08 7.16
C LYS A 110 -27.93 -21.97 6.29
N TYR A 111 -29.14 -22.18 5.79
CA TYR A 111 -29.83 -21.16 5.01
C TYR A 111 -30.04 -19.86 5.79
N LYS A 112 -30.51 -19.96 7.05
CA LYS A 112 -30.69 -18.80 7.92
C LYS A 112 -29.37 -18.05 8.13
N PHE A 113 -28.31 -18.78 8.48
CA PHE A 113 -26.97 -18.21 8.63
C PHE A 113 -26.51 -17.47 7.36
N TYR A 114 -26.70 -18.07 6.18
CA TYR A 114 -26.32 -17.44 4.92
C TYR A 114 -27.15 -16.20 4.58
N GLN A 115 -28.43 -16.15 4.95
CA GLN A 115 -29.22 -14.92 4.78
C GLN A 115 -28.75 -13.81 5.72
N GLU A 116 -28.48 -14.14 6.98
CA GLU A 116 -28.00 -13.16 7.97
C GLU A 116 -26.65 -12.56 7.55
N ILE A 117 -25.67 -13.40 7.18
CA ILE A 117 -24.36 -12.90 6.75
C ILE A 117 -24.46 -12.11 5.44
N LYS A 118 -25.32 -12.53 4.51
CA LYS A 118 -25.56 -11.80 3.26
C LYS A 118 -26.16 -10.42 3.51
N CYS A 119 -27.19 -10.33 4.35
CA CYS A 119 -27.79 -9.06 4.74
C CYS A 119 -26.73 -8.15 5.39
N TYR A 120 -25.99 -8.67 6.37
CA TYR A 120 -24.93 -7.90 7.03
C TYR A 120 -23.86 -7.39 6.05
N VAL A 121 -23.37 -8.25 5.15
CA VAL A 121 -22.34 -7.86 4.17
C VAL A 121 -22.87 -6.82 3.19
N ASN A 122 -24.12 -6.92 2.75
CA ASN A 122 -24.73 -5.90 1.90
C ASN A 122 -24.83 -4.55 2.62
N ASP A 123 -25.36 -4.54 3.84
CA ASP A 123 -25.49 -3.32 4.64
C ASP A 123 -24.11 -2.67 4.91
N LEU A 124 -23.10 -3.50 5.18
CA LEU A 124 -21.72 -3.06 5.36
C LEU A 124 -21.14 -2.44 4.10
N ILE A 125 -21.33 -3.08 2.94
CA ILE A 125 -20.85 -2.56 1.66
C ILE A 125 -21.55 -1.24 1.33
N ASP A 126 -22.86 -1.16 1.50
CA ASP A 126 -23.64 0.05 1.22
C ASP A 126 -23.20 1.21 2.14
N CYS A 127 -23.00 0.92 3.43
CA CYS A 127 -22.47 1.89 4.40
C CYS A 127 -21.08 2.40 3.98
N LEU A 128 -20.12 1.49 3.74
CA LEU A 128 -18.75 1.88 3.39
C LEU A 128 -18.69 2.57 2.02
N ALA A 129 -19.53 2.18 1.06
CA ALA A 129 -19.63 2.84 -0.24
C ALA A 129 -20.11 4.29 -0.09
N ALA A 130 -21.13 4.53 0.76
CA ALA A 130 -21.62 5.87 1.06
C ALA A 130 -20.55 6.77 1.71
N LYS A 131 -19.71 6.21 2.58
CA LYS A 131 -18.63 6.96 3.26
C LYS A 131 -17.34 7.10 2.43
N SER A 132 -17.16 6.27 1.39
CA SER A 132 -15.91 6.21 0.62
C SER A 132 -15.54 7.53 -0.07
N SER A 133 -16.52 8.27 -0.61
CA SER A 133 -16.26 9.57 -1.26
C SER A 133 -15.72 10.60 -0.26
N LEU A 134 -16.34 10.70 0.91
CA LEU A 134 -15.91 11.58 2.00
C LEU A 134 -14.48 11.26 2.46
N ILE A 135 -14.15 9.97 2.64
CA ILE A 135 -12.80 9.54 3.02
C ILE A 135 -11.78 9.89 1.94
N ASN A 136 -12.10 9.69 0.66
CA ASN A 136 -11.24 10.08 -0.45
C ASN A 136 -10.98 11.60 -0.47
N ASP A 137 -12.00 12.41 -0.21
CA ASP A 137 -11.88 13.87 -0.17
C ASP A 137 -11.09 14.36 1.04
N LEU A 138 -11.28 13.76 2.21
CA LEU A 138 -10.47 14.01 3.40
C LEU A 138 -9.00 13.65 3.16
N GLU A 139 -8.73 12.50 2.56
CA GLU A 139 -7.37 12.04 2.25
C GLU A 139 -6.67 12.99 1.28
N LYS A 140 -7.39 13.43 0.24
CA LYS A 140 -6.89 14.42 -0.72
C LYS A 140 -6.55 15.73 -0.03
N ARG A 141 -7.40 16.22 0.86
CA ARG A 141 -7.14 17.47 1.61
C ARG A 141 -5.96 17.33 2.58
N ALA A 142 -5.81 16.18 3.24
CA ALA A 142 -4.65 15.89 4.09
C ALA A 142 -3.35 15.90 3.28
N LEU A 143 -3.32 15.24 2.11
CA LEU A 143 -2.15 15.28 1.23
C LEU A 143 -1.86 16.69 0.73
N GLN A 144 -2.90 17.45 0.33
CA GLN A 144 -2.76 18.84 -0.10
C GLN A 144 -2.19 19.74 0.99
N LEU A 145 -2.59 19.55 2.26
CA LEU A 145 -2.04 20.28 3.40
C LEU A 145 -0.52 20.09 3.49
N TYR A 146 -0.06 18.84 3.50
CA TYR A 146 1.38 18.53 3.58
C TYR A 146 2.14 19.00 2.34
N SER A 147 1.59 18.75 1.14
CA SER A 147 2.16 19.15 -0.15
C SER A 147 2.29 20.67 -0.26
N LYS A 148 1.29 21.45 0.17
CA LYS A 148 1.33 22.92 0.17
C LYS A 148 2.42 23.44 1.10
N ASN A 149 2.53 22.89 2.32
CA ASN A 149 3.55 23.29 3.28
C ASN A 149 4.96 22.99 2.74
N GLN A 150 5.17 21.79 2.18
CA GLN A 150 6.46 21.44 1.62
C GLN A 150 6.84 22.31 0.42
N ARG A 151 5.92 22.54 -0.51
CA ARG A 151 6.16 23.41 -1.67
C ARG A 151 6.52 24.82 -1.24
N TYR A 152 5.90 25.36 -0.20
CA TYR A 152 6.27 26.64 0.36
C TYR A 152 7.73 26.65 0.84
N LEU A 153 8.15 25.66 1.64
CA LEU A 153 9.53 25.55 2.14
C LEU A 153 10.55 25.44 1.00
N VAL A 154 10.29 24.59 0.00
CA VAL A 154 11.18 24.41 -1.16
C VAL A 154 11.28 25.70 -1.98
N ASN A 155 10.15 26.35 -2.28
CA ASN A 155 10.13 27.59 -3.05
C ASN A 155 10.82 28.73 -2.31
N ARG A 156 10.61 28.83 -0.98
CA ARG A 156 11.31 29.80 -0.14
C ARG A 156 12.82 29.57 -0.20
N ARG A 157 13.28 28.33 -0.03
CA ARG A 157 14.71 27.99 -0.14
C ARG A 157 15.28 28.38 -1.51
N ARG A 158 14.60 28.04 -2.60
CA ARG A 158 15.03 28.42 -3.96
C ARG A 158 15.10 29.94 -4.10
N GLN A 159 14.12 30.66 -3.56
CA GLN A 159 14.11 32.12 -3.58
C GLN A 159 15.28 32.70 -2.78
N ASP A 160 15.55 32.20 -1.57
CA ASP A 160 16.66 32.60 -0.72
C ASP A 160 18.02 32.40 -1.41
N VAL A 161 18.18 31.32 -2.18
CA VAL A 161 19.40 31.06 -2.96
C VAL A 161 19.51 32.05 -4.13
N ARG A 162 18.42 32.31 -4.86
CA ARG A 162 18.40 33.28 -5.97
C ARG A 162 18.70 34.71 -5.49
N ASP A 163 18.08 35.14 -4.40
CA ASP A 163 18.31 36.46 -3.83
C ASP A 163 19.77 36.65 -3.43
N GLN A 164 20.35 35.69 -2.70
CA GLN A 164 21.76 35.75 -2.33
C GLN A 164 22.69 35.71 -3.54
N ALA A 165 22.37 34.92 -4.57
CA ALA A 165 23.16 34.92 -5.79
C ALA A 165 23.13 36.29 -6.47
N LYS A 166 21.98 36.95 -6.51
CA LYS A 166 21.81 38.32 -7.02
C LYS A 166 22.56 39.33 -6.16
N GLU A 167 22.41 39.29 -4.84
CA GLU A 167 23.13 40.13 -3.87
C GLU A 167 24.66 40.02 -4.09
N MET A 168 25.19 38.81 -4.28
CA MET A 168 26.61 38.56 -4.51
C MET A 168 27.11 39.02 -5.89
N ALA A 169 26.26 38.95 -6.92
CA ALA A 169 26.56 39.44 -8.26
C ALA A 169 26.54 40.98 -8.33
N GLU A 170 25.66 41.61 -7.56
CA GLU A 170 25.48 43.07 -7.51
C GLU A 170 26.32 43.76 -6.43
N ALA A 171 26.95 43.01 -5.52
CA ALA A 171 27.75 43.56 -4.41
C ALA A 171 28.87 44.54 -4.82
N ALA A 172 29.38 44.43 -6.05
CA ALA A 172 30.41 45.34 -6.58
C ALA A 172 29.83 46.56 -7.34
N LYS A 173 28.51 46.63 -7.54
CA LYS A 173 27.84 47.72 -8.27
C LYS A 173 27.31 48.77 -7.30
N PRO A 174 27.51 50.07 -7.57
CA PRO A 174 26.90 51.12 -6.77
C PRO A 174 25.37 51.09 -6.95
N VAL A 175 24.65 50.87 -5.86
CA VAL A 175 23.18 50.89 -5.85
C VAL A 175 22.68 52.34 -5.88
N LEU A 176 22.01 52.73 -6.96
CA LEU A 176 21.41 54.07 -7.11
C LEU A 176 20.35 54.32 -6.03
N ALA A 177 20.29 55.55 -5.49
CA ALA A 177 19.35 55.92 -4.43
C ALA A 177 17.87 55.75 -4.85
N ALA A 178 17.55 55.92 -6.13
CA ALA A 178 16.20 55.70 -6.67
C ALA A 178 15.78 54.21 -6.63
N ALA A 179 16.73 53.29 -6.81
CA ALA A 179 16.47 51.84 -6.75
C ALA A 179 16.20 51.35 -5.32
N ARG A 180 16.62 52.11 -4.30
CA ARG A 180 16.36 51.78 -2.88
C ARG A 180 14.96 52.15 -2.39
N ARG A 181 14.19 52.92 -3.19
CA ARG A 181 12.85 53.41 -2.85
C ARG A 181 11.73 52.62 -3.52
N THR A 182 12.07 51.52 -4.21
CA THR A 182 11.07 50.68 -4.87
C THR A 182 10.49 49.69 -3.86
N PRO A 183 9.18 49.39 -3.91
CA PRO A 183 8.56 48.37 -3.06
C PRO A 183 9.25 46.99 -3.18
N GLU A 184 9.77 46.67 -4.37
CA GLU A 184 10.49 45.42 -4.62
C GLU A 184 11.81 45.34 -3.84
N TYR A 185 12.54 46.45 -3.70
CA TYR A 185 13.77 46.50 -2.91
C TYR A 185 13.47 46.33 -1.41
N GLU A 186 12.44 46.99 -0.91
CA GLU A 186 11.99 46.84 0.48
C GLU A 186 11.59 45.40 0.80
N GLU A 187 10.87 44.74 -0.10
CA GLU A 187 10.51 43.33 0.05
C GLU A 187 11.73 42.40 -0.01
N GLN A 188 12.71 42.69 -0.87
CA GLN A 188 13.97 41.95 -0.92
C GLN A 188 14.75 42.08 0.40
N VAL A 189 14.84 43.30 0.96
CA VAL A 189 15.49 43.55 2.25
C VAL A 189 14.78 42.81 3.38
N ARG A 190 13.44 42.82 3.41
CA ARG A 190 12.65 42.06 4.39
C ARG A 190 12.97 40.57 4.34
N ARG A 191 12.97 39.97 3.14
CA ARG A 191 13.32 38.55 2.94
C ARG A 191 14.75 38.24 3.37
N ALA A 192 15.70 39.14 3.07
CA ALA A 192 17.09 38.97 3.50
C ALA A 192 17.24 38.99 5.03
N ALA A 193 16.56 39.92 5.71
CA ALA A 193 16.53 39.99 7.17
C ALA A 193 15.89 38.75 7.80
N GLU A 194 14.76 38.28 7.25
CA GLU A 194 14.06 37.08 7.73
C GLU A 194 14.95 35.83 7.60
N ARG A 195 15.62 35.67 6.45
CA ARG A 195 16.57 34.60 6.18
C ARG A 195 17.74 34.59 7.15
N GLU A 196 18.36 35.75 7.39
CA GLU A 196 19.48 35.86 8.33
C GLU A 196 19.05 35.69 9.78
N GLY A 197 17.82 36.11 10.12
CA GLY A 197 17.17 35.82 11.39
C GLY A 197 17.05 34.33 11.66
N ARG A 198 16.53 33.55 10.71
CA ARG A 198 16.47 32.07 10.80
C ARG A 198 17.85 31.43 11.02
N ARG A 199 18.87 31.92 10.31
CA ARG A 199 20.24 31.40 10.47
C ARG A 199 20.83 31.73 11.83
N THR A 200 20.61 32.94 12.30
CA THR A 200 21.09 33.41 13.59
C THR A 200 20.46 32.58 14.71
N ARG A 201 19.13 32.37 14.66
CA ARG A 201 18.43 31.49 15.61
C ARG A 201 19.04 30.08 15.66
N ARG A 202 19.22 29.44 14.51
CA ARG A 202 19.87 28.11 14.41
C ARG A 202 21.32 28.10 14.87
N ARG A 203 22.05 29.21 14.75
CA ARG A 203 23.45 29.33 15.22
C ARG A 203 23.48 29.43 16.74
N CYS A 204 22.68 30.33 17.31
CA CYS A 204 22.56 30.51 18.76
C CYS A 204 22.09 29.22 19.46
N GLU A 205 21.14 28.49 18.86
CA GLU A 205 20.71 27.20 19.40
C GLU A 205 21.84 26.15 19.40
N ARG A 206 22.65 26.09 18.35
CA ARG A 206 23.81 25.19 18.28
C ARG A 206 24.91 25.58 19.27
N GLU A 207 25.13 26.88 19.48
CA GLU A 207 26.04 27.39 20.51
C GLU A 207 25.58 26.97 21.91
N ARG A 208 24.29 27.13 22.21
CA ARG A 208 23.67 26.68 23.47
C ARG A 208 23.87 25.17 23.71
N ASN A 209 23.86 24.38 22.64
CA ASN A 209 24.00 22.92 22.70
C ASN A 209 25.46 22.44 22.50
N TYR A 210 26.46 23.33 22.45
CA TYR A 210 27.89 23.01 22.21
C TYR A 210 28.17 22.25 20.90
N LEU A 211 27.31 22.40 19.88
CA LEU A 211 27.42 21.72 18.58
C LEU A 211 28.02 22.61 17.48
N LEU A 212 28.53 23.80 17.82
CA LEU A 212 28.99 24.76 16.81
C LEU A 212 30.24 24.25 16.04
N ALA A 213 31.21 23.66 16.74
CA ALA A 213 32.49 23.26 16.16
C ALA A 213 32.39 22.08 15.17
N THR A 214 31.35 21.25 15.29
CA THR A 214 31.14 20.07 14.43
C THR A 214 30.22 20.35 13.24
N HIS A 215 29.53 21.50 13.22
CA HIS A 215 28.51 21.81 12.24
C HIS A 215 29.05 22.70 11.10
N LEU A 216 28.96 22.22 9.86
CA LEU A 216 29.26 23.01 8.66
C LEU A 216 28.06 23.85 8.23
N ASP A 217 28.26 25.15 8.03
CA ASP A 217 27.20 26.06 7.56
C ASP A 217 26.66 25.59 6.20
N GLY A 218 25.34 25.48 6.06
CA GLY A 218 24.67 24.87 4.90
C GLY A 218 24.22 23.41 5.06
N MET A 219 24.56 22.72 6.16
CA MET A 219 24.12 21.34 6.44
C MET A 219 22.73 21.23 7.11
N SER A 220 22.17 22.34 7.60
CA SER A 220 20.88 22.33 8.32
C SER A 220 19.68 22.19 7.37
N SER A 221 18.63 21.46 7.79
CA SER A 221 17.31 21.51 7.15
C SER A 221 16.59 22.76 7.66
N ASP A 222 16.32 23.72 6.77
CA ASP A 222 15.62 24.96 7.14
C ASP A 222 14.10 24.72 7.06
N ASP A 223 13.59 24.00 8.07
CA ASP A 223 12.20 23.57 8.18
C ASP A 223 11.32 24.58 8.97
N GLU A 224 11.89 25.70 9.42
CA GLU A 224 11.16 26.77 10.14
C GLU A 224 10.06 27.35 9.25
N ILE A 225 8.85 27.53 9.77
CA ILE A 225 7.73 28.20 9.09
C ILE A 225 7.32 29.46 9.87
N ALA A 226 6.67 30.41 9.19
CA ALA A 226 6.17 31.61 9.86
C ALA A 226 4.95 31.27 10.74
N ASP A 227 4.82 31.91 11.90
CA ASP A 227 3.77 31.64 12.89
C ASP A 227 2.37 31.65 12.27
N GLN A 228 2.06 32.65 11.44
CA GLN A 228 0.78 32.74 10.73
C GLN A 228 0.49 31.51 9.84
N GLN A 229 1.52 30.97 9.17
CA GLN A 229 1.36 29.78 8.34
C GLN A 229 1.25 28.51 9.19
N GLN A 230 1.97 28.46 10.30
CA GLN A 230 1.84 27.37 11.27
C GLN A 230 0.43 27.31 11.85
N GLU A 231 -0.13 28.44 12.27
CA GLU A 231 -1.51 28.55 12.75
C GLU A 231 -2.52 28.10 11.69
N GLN A 232 -2.36 28.53 10.44
CA GLN A 232 -3.21 28.08 9.33
C GLN A 232 -3.11 26.57 9.08
N CYS A 233 -1.91 26.00 9.18
CA CYS A 233 -1.68 24.57 9.01
C CYS A 233 -2.37 23.78 10.13
N LEU A 234 -2.21 24.22 11.38
CA LEU A 234 -2.85 23.61 12.55
C LEU A 234 -4.38 23.71 12.47
N ALA A 235 -4.92 24.87 12.09
CA ALA A 235 -6.36 25.05 11.92
C ALA A 235 -6.93 24.14 10.82
N THR A 236 -6.22 24.02 9.69
CA THR A 236 -6.64 23.11 8.60
C THR A 236 -6.55 21.66 9.02
N LYS A 237 -5.50 21.27 9.75
CA LYS A 237 -5.36 19.92 10.32
C LYS A 237 -6.51 19.59 11.27
N ALA A 238 -6.80 20.47 12.22
CA ALA A 238 -7.90 20.31 13.18
C ALA A 238 -9.26 20.16 12.48
N LEU A 239 -9.51 20.94 11.43
CA LEU A 239 -10.73 20.82 10.63
C LEU A 239 -10.85 19.43 9.96
N ILE A 240 -9.75 18.88 9.45
CA ILE A 240 -9.73 17.53 8.86
C ILE A 240 -9.99 16.49 9.96
N GLU A 241 -9.40 16.62 11.15
CA GLU A 241 -9.62 15.71 12.29
C GLU A 241 -11.08 15.71 12.73
N THR A 242 -11.69 16.88 12.90
CA THR A 242 -13.12 17.01 13.25
C THR A 242 -14.00 16.32 12.22
N GLN A 243 -13.81 16.62 10.93
CA GLN A 243 -14.62 16.02 9.87
C GLN A 243 -14.39 14.52 9.70
N ALA A 244 -13.18 14.04 10.01
CA ALA A 244 -12.90 12.61 10.04
C ALA A 244 -13.65 11.92 11.19
N ALA A 245 -13.73 12.54 12.38
CA ALA A 245 -14.49 12.01 13.50
C ALA A 245 -16.00 11.98 13.22
N GLU A 246 -16.55 13.05 12.63
CA GLU A 246 -17.96 13.16 12.23
C GLU A 246 -18.35 12.17 11.13
N ALA A 247 -17.39 11.67 10.33
CA ALA A 247 -17.67 10.82 9.17
C ALA A 247 -18.44 9.53 9.50
N PHE A 248 -18.25 8.99 10.70
CA PHE A 248 -18.86 7.74 11.17
C PHE A 248 -19.73 7.91 12.41
N GLU A 249 -20.05 9.13 12.83
CA GLU A 249 -20.87 9.38 14.03
C GLU A 249 -22.30 8.81 13.91
N ASP A 250 -22.83 8.80 12.69
CA ASP A 250 -24.14 8.24 12.33
C ASP A 250 -24.11 6.72 12.04
N VAL A 251 -22.96 6.07 12.20
CA VAL A 251 -22.75 4.65 11.85
C VAL A 251 -22.61 3.81 13.11
N ASN A 252 -23.32 2.70 13.17
CA ASN A 252 -23.17 1.73 14.26
C ASN A 252 -21.78 1.07 14.18
N ASP A 253 -21.14 0.90 15.34
CA ASP A 253 -19.84 0.26 15.54
C ASP A 253 -19.65 -1.03 14.73
N ASP A 254 -20.70 -1.86 14.61
CA ASP A 254 -20.70 -3.11 13.83
C ASP A 254 -20.36 -2.93 12.33
N PHE A 255 -20.37 -1.69 11.82
CA PHE A 255 -20.11 -1.33 10.43
C PHE A 255 -18.91 -0.40 10.22
N CYS A 256 -18.26 0.07 11.28
CA CYS A 256 -17.08 0.95 11.18
C CYS A 256 -15.87 0.50 12.01
N LYS A 257 -16.06 -0.35 13.04
CA LYS A 257 -14.95 -0.92 13.81
C LYS A 257 -14.44 -2.20 13.18
N ILE A 258 -13.16 -2.20 12.80
CA ILE A 258 -12.51 -3.29 12.06
C ILE A 258 -12.57 -4.61 12.85
N ASP A 259 -12.34 -4.58 14.16
CA ASP A 259 -12.40 -5.75 15.03
C ASP A 259 -13.81 -6.38 15.08
N LEU A 260 -14.87 -5.57 15.17
CA LEU A 260 -16.25 -6.07 15.17
C LEU A 260 -16.64 -6.66 13.82
N ILE A 261 -16.23 -6.02 12.72
CA ILE A 261 -16.42 -6.55 11.36
C ILE A 261 -15.73 -7.91 11.23
N LEU A 262 -14.46 -7.99 11.62
CA LEU A 262 -13.66 -9.22 11.53
C LEU A 262 -14.23 -10.35 12.38
N ILE A 263 -14.85 -10.07 13.54
CA ILE A 263 -15.54 -11.09 14.35
C ILE A 263 -16.69 -11.76 13.58
N LYS A 264 -17.46 -11.02 12.78
CA LYS A 264 -18.55 -11.61 11.95
C LYS A 264 -17.98 -12.54 10.87
N PHE A 265 -16.89 -12.13 10.21
CA PHE A 265 -16.21 -12.97 9.22
C PHE A 265 -15.51 -14.18 9.85
N TYR A 266 -14.96 -14.04 11.04
CA TYR A 266 -14.41 -15.15 11.81
C TYR A 266 -15.50 -16.16 12.18
N ALA A 267 -16.68 -15.70 12.59
CA ALA A 267 -17.83 -16.57 12.86
C ALA A 267 -18.24 -17.36 11.61
N TRP A 268 -18.23 -16.73 10.43
CA TRP A 268 -18.46 -17.44 9.16
C TRP A 268 -17.38 -18.49 8.89
N ARG A 269 -16.11 -18.11 9.00
CA ARG A 269 -14.96 -19.01 8.87
C ARG A 269 -15.07 -20.25 9.77
N LYS A 270 -15.51 -20.08 11.02
CA LYS A 270 -15.70 -21.18 11.99
C LYS A 270 -16.93 -22.03 11.73
N THR A 271 -17.99 -21.44 11.18
CA THR A 271 -19.26 -22.14 10.93
C THR A 271 -19.19 -23.01 9.68
N ASP A 272 -18.65 -22.48 8.58
CA ASP A 272 -18.54 -23.19 7.30
C ASP A 272 -17.37 -22.64 6.46
N MET A 273 -16.18 -23.19 6.68
CA MET A 273 -14.95 -22.81 5.96
C MET A 273 -15.07 -23.03 4.44
N GLY A 274 -15.79 -24.06 3.99
CA GLY A 274 -15.98 -24.34 2.57
C GLY A 274 -16.68 -23.17 1.87
N SER A 275 -17.80 -22.73 2.45
CA SER A 275 -18.53 -21.57 1.91
C SER A 275 -17.74 -20.25 1.98
N TYR A 276 -16.90 -20.08 3.00
CA TYR A 276 -16.02 -18.91 3.16
C TYR A 276 -14.96 -18.85 2.04
N GLN A 277 -14.39 -20.00 1.68
CA GLN A 277 -13.46 -20.13 0.55
C GLN A 277 -14.17 -19.95 -0.79
N ASP A 278 -15.32 -20.58 -0.99
CA ASP A 278 -16.12 -20.48 -2.23
C ASP A 278 -16.61 -19.05 -2.50
N ALA A 279 -16.84 -18.27 -1.43
CA ALA A 279 -17.19 -16.85 -1.52
C ALA A 279 -15.96 -15.92 -1.66
N PHE A 280 -14.75 -16.48 -1.72
CA PHE A 280 -13.49 -15.74 -1.84
C PHE A 280 -13.28 -14.68 -0.76
N VAL A 281 -13.74 -14.92 0.48
CA VAL A 281 -13.75 -13.89 1.52
C VAL A 281 -12.35 -13.35 1.81
N SER A 282 -11.33 -14.21 1.90
CA SER A 282 -9.93 -13.80 2.12
C SER A 282 -9.41 -12.82 1.07
N LEU A 283 -9.87 -12.94 -0.18
CA LEU A 283 -9.47 -12.03 -1.28
C LEU A 283 -10.21 -10.69 -1.21
N CYS A 284 -11.42 -10.70 -0.65
CA CYS A 284 -12.31 -9.54 -0.54
C CYS A 284 -12.05 -8.72 0.73
N LEU A 285 -11.64 -9.34 1.85
CA LEU A 285 -11.40 -8.67 3.13
C LEU A 285 -10.49 -7.44 3.02
N PRO A 286 -9.32 -7.48 2.35
CA PRO A 286 -8.49 -6.28 2.20
C PRO A 286 -9.20 -5.13 1.46
N LYS A 287 -10.11 -5.44 0.52
CA LYS A 287 -10.88 -4.42 -0.20
C LYS A 287 -11.99 -3.85 0.66
N LEU A 288 -12.66 -4.71 1.42
CA LEU A 288 -13.74 -4.34 2.34
C LEU A 288 -13.22 -3.41 3.44
N LEU A 289 -12.07 -3.73 4.04
CA LEU A 289 -11.47 -2.93 5.11
C LEU A 289 -10.76 -1.67 4.61
N ALA A 290 -10.49 -1.55 3.30
CA ALA A 290 -9.68 -0.46 2.76
C ALA A 290 -10.19 0.95 3.10
N PRO A 291 -11.49 1.26 3.06
CA PRO A 291 -11.99 2.58 3.46
C PRO A 291 -11.66 2.92 4.91
N LEU A 292 -11.79 1.95 5.82
CA LEU A 292 -11.55 2.13 7.26
C LEU A 292 -10.06 2.31 7.56
N VAL A 293 -9.20 1.48 6.96
CA VAL A 293 -7.74 1.64 7.09
C VAL A 293 -7.27 2.98 6.52
N ARG A 294 -7.85 3.44 5.40
CA ARG A 294 -7.54 4.75 4.82
C ARG A 294 -8.01 5.90 5.70
N HIS A 295 -9.14 5.73 6.39
CA HIS A 295 -9.65 6.68 7.38
C HIS A 295 -8.69 6.82 8.57
N GLU A 296 -8.20 5.71 9.13
CA GLU A 296 -7.19 5.76 10.21
C GLU A 296 -5.85 6.38 9.74
N LEU A 297 -5.49 6.22 8.47
CA LEU A 297 -4.25 6.74 7.88
C LEU A 297 -4.36 8.15 7.27
N LEU A 298 -5.47 8.88 7.48
CA LEU A 298 -5.72 10.17 6.82
C LEU A 298 -4.56 11.17 6.99
N LEU A 299 -4.18 11.42 8.24
CA LEU A 299 -3.12 12.36 8.65
C LEU A 299 -1.81 11.65 9.03
N TRP A 300 -1.72 10.36 8.76
CA TRP A 300 -0.49 9.61 8.99
C TRP A 300 0.54 9.89 7.89
N SER A 301 1.80 10.07 8.30
CA SER A 301 2.94 10.20 7.39
C SER A 301 4.25 9.88 8.11
N PRO A 302 5.14 9.04 7.53
CA PRO A 302 6.44 8.75 8.11
C PRO A 302 7.43 9.93 8.01
N LEU A 303 7.04 11.04 7.37
CA LEU A 303 7.88 12.24 7.23
C LEU A 303 7.74 13.18 8.45
N LEU A 304 6.68 13.04 9.24
CA LEU A 304 6.39 13.88 10.40
C LEU A 304 7.43 13.69 11.51
N GLU A 305 7.51 14.66 12.42
CA GLU A 305 8.39 14.58 13.59
C GLU A 305 8.00 13.47 14.53
N GLU A 306 6.73 13.45 14.87
CA GLU A 306 6.07 12.39 15.60
C GLU A 306 5.09 11.72 14.64
N TYR A 307 5.21 10.40 14.50
CA TYR A 307 4.23 9.59 13.79
C TYR A 307 4.06 8.27 14.53
N THR A 308 2.85 7.72 14.45
CA THR A 308 2.52 6.42 15.02
C THR A 308 3.06 5.31 14.13
N ASP A 309 3.81 4.36 14.72
CA ASP A 309 4.22 3.14 14.02
C ASP A 309 2.97 2.34 13.63
N ILE A 310 2.96 1.82 12.41
CA ILE A 310 1.79 1.14 11.84
C ILE A 310 1.36 -0.05 12.70
N GLU A 311 2.34 -0.74 13.27
CA GLU A 311 2.18 -1.93 14.09
C GLU A 311 1.40 -1.64 15.39
N THR A 312 1.36 -0.38 15.81
CA THR A 312 0.65 0.08 17.00
C THR A 312 -0.76 0.59 16.71
N MET A 313 -1.14 0.72 15.43
CA MET A 313 -2.46 1.19 15.04
C MET A 313 -3.53 0.12 15.23
N HIS A 314 -4.76 0.57 15.51
CA HIS A 314 -5.89 -0.32 15.78
C HIS A 314 -6.18 -1.25 14.60
N TRP A 315 -6.23 -0.72 13.38
CA TRP A 315 -6.46 -1.54 12.19
C TRP A 315 -5.44 -2.67 12.03
N TYR A 316 -4.16 -2.41 12.34
CA TYR A 316 -3.09 -3.38 12.19
C TYR A 316 -3.23 -4.48 13.23
N GLN A 317 -3.42 -4.11 14.50
CA GLN A 317 -3.60 -5.07 15.59
C GLN A 317 -4.83 -5.95 15.36
N ALA A 318 -5.96 -5.35 14.96
CA ALA A 318 -7.18 -6.10 14.64
C ALA A 318 -6.96 -7.10 13.51
N CYS A 319 -6.27 -6.71 12.43
CA CYS A 319 -5.99 -7.59 11.29
C CYS A 319 -4.92 -8.65 11.59
N MET A 320 -3.91 -8.34 12.40
CA MET A 320 -2.88 -9.30 12.81
C MET A 320 -3.42 -10.36 13.76
N LEU A 321 -4.33 -9.99 14.66
CA LEU A 321 -4.98 -10.91 15.57
C LEU A 321 -6.14 -11.66 14.93
N TYR A 322 -6.59 -11.25 13.74
CA TYR A 322 -7.60 -11.97 12.98
C TYR A 322 -7.15 -13.40 12.71
N ALA A 323 -8.06 -14.35 12.90
CA ALA A 323 -7.82 -15.77 12.62
C ALA A 323 -6.69 -16.45 13.43
N CYS A 324 -5.97 -15.73 14.30
CA CYS A 324 -4.83 -16.22 15.08
C CYS A 324 -5.25 -17.31 16.08
N GLN A 325 -4.46 -18.37 16.18
CA GLN A 325 -4.66 -19.48 17.12
C GLN A 325 -3.39 -19.68 17.96
N SER A 326 -3.53 -19.88 19.27
CA SER A 326 -2.42 -19.94 20.22
C SER A 326 -1.44 -21.12 20.02
N ASN A 327 -1.84 -22.17 19.31
CA ASN A 327 -1.03 -23.39 19.08
C ASN A 327 -0.85 -23.72 17.58
N GLU A 328 -0.87 -22.72 16.70
CA GLU A 328 -0.74 -22.94 15.26
C GLU A 328 0.70 -23.27 14.85
N SER A 329 0.88 -24.36 14.10
CA SER A 329 2.15 -24.72 13.47
C SER A 329 2.43 -23.87 12.23
N VAL A 330 3.70 -23.77 11.82
CA VAL A 330 4.10 -23.04 10.61
C VAL A 330 3.43 -23.62 9.36
N GLU A 331 3.23 -24.94 9.31
CA GLU A 331 2.57 -25.64 8.21
C GLU A 331 1.08 -25.30 8.12
N GLN A 332 0.40 -25.16 9.27
CA GLN A 332 -1.01 -24.74 9.32
C GLN A 332 -1.15 -23.27 8.89
N LEU A 333 -0.27 -22.40 9.38
CA LEU A 333 -0.28 -20.98 9.02
C LEU A 333 -0.09 -20.77 7.50
N LYS A 334 0.77 -21.57 6.85
CA LYS A 334 0.95 -21.52 5.39
C LYS A 334 -0.29 -21.90 4.60
N GLN A 335 -1.19 -22.70 5.18
CA GLN A 335 -2.45 -23.10 4.56
C GLN A 335 -3.60 -22.14 4.89
N ASP A 336 -3.39 -21.18 5.79
CA ASP A 336 -4.42 -20.20 6.15
C ASP A 336 -4.73 -19.30 4.94
N PRO A 337 -5.98 -19.30 4.44
CA PRO A 337 -6.36 -18.45 3.32
C PRO A 337 -6.26 -16.96 3.64
N ASP A 338 -6.31 -16.57 4.93
CA ASP A 338 -6.27 -15.19 5.39
C ASP A 338 -4.86 -14.69 5.74
N LEU A 339 -3.82 -15.53 5.61
CA LEU A 339 -2.42 -15.20 5.93
C LEU A 339 -1.95 -13.88 5.31
N ASN A 340 -2.44 -13.57 4.10
CA ASN A 340 -2.05 -12.40 3.33
C ASN A 340 -2.90 -11.15 3.60
N LEU A 341 -3.76 -11.14 4.63
CA LEU A 341 -4.61 -9.99 4.95
C LEU A 341 -3.79 -8.71 5.17
N VAL A 342 -2.88 -8.73 6.16
CA VAL A 342 -2.04 -7.57 6.48
C VAL A 342 -1.06 -7.23 5.35
N PRO A 343 -0.31 -8.19 4.75
CA PRO A 343 0.51 -7.90 3.58
C PRO A 343 -0.27 -7.22 2.44
N SER A 344 -1.52 -7.65 2.19
CA SER A 344 -2.38 -7.05 1.16
C SER A 344 -2.79 -5.61 1.49
N LEU A 345 -3.08 -5.31 2.76
CA LEU A 345 -3.42 -3.95 3.20
C LEU A 345 -2.20 -3.02 3.10
N ILE A 346 -1.03 -3.48 3.52
CA ILE A 346 0.24 -2.75 3.35
C ILE A 346 0.49 -2.47 1.87
N GLU A 347 0.37 -3.47 1.00
CA GLU A 347 0.60 -3.33 -0.44
C GLU A 347 -0.40 -2.38 -1.11
N LYS A 348 -1.68 -2.48 -0.77
CA LYS A 348 -2.76 -1.78 -1.49
C LYS A 348 -3.07 -0.40 -0.93
N ILE A 349 -2.63 -0.09 0.30
CA ILE A 349 -2.99 1.16 0.99
C ILE A 349 -1.74 1.92 1.42
N VAL A 350 -0.89 1.30 2.26
CA VAL A 350 0.27 1.98 2.85
C VAL A 350 1.31 2.33 1.78
N LEU A 351 1.69 1.39 0.91
CA LEU A 351 2.66 1.66 -0.16
C LEU A 351 2.18 2.79 -1.11
N PRO A 352 0.94 2.78 -1.64
CA PRO A 352 0.40 3.90 -2.40
C PRO A 352 0.38 5.23 -1.65
N LYS A 353 0.00 5.25 -0.36
CA LYS A 353 0.03 6.45 0.48
C LYS A 353 1.45 7.01 0.58
N VAL A 354 2.42 6.16 0.92
CA VAL A 354 3.84 6.53 1.01
C VAL A 354 4.35 7.04 -0.33
N ASN A 355 3.99 6.39 -1.44
CA ASN A 355 4.36 6.87 -2.78
C ASN A 355 3.84 8.29 -3.06
N SER A 356 2.60 8.60 -2.70
CA SER A 356 2.05 9.96 -2.83
C SER A 356 2.78 10.97 -1.94
N LEU A 357 3.11 10.59 -0.71
CA LEU A 357 3.91 11.42 0.20
C LEU A 357 5.32 11.68 -0.34
N VAL A 358 5.97 10.68 -0.94
CA VAL A 358 7.27 10.86 -1.60
C VAL A 358 7.16 11.80 -2.79
N ALA A 359 6.15 11.60 -3.64
CA ALA A 359 5.94 12.39 -4.84
C ALA A 359 5.69 13.88 -4.52
N GLU A 360 4.90 14.17 -3.48
CA GLU A 360 4.38 15.52 -3.23
C GLU A 360 4.98 16.23 -2.01
N CYS A 361 5.44 15.48 -1.01
CA CYS A 361 5.78 16.02 0.31
C CYS A 361 7.23 15.76 0.74
N TRP A 362 7.91 14.76 0.19
CA TRP A 362 9.31 14.50 0.54
C TRP A 362 10.25 15.49 -0.16
N ASP A 363 11.15 16.06 0.63
CA ASP A 363 12.26 16.88 0.17
C ASP A 363 13.61 16.17 0.36
N PRO A 364 14.29 15.79 -0.74
CA PRO A 364 15.59 15.14 -0.69
C PRO A 364 16.70 15.96 -0.02
N LEU A 365 16.53 17.29 0.09
CA LEU A 365 17.46 18.15 0.84
C LEU A 365 17.20 18.15 2.35
N SER A 366 16.09 17.60 2.85
CA SER A 366 15.85 17.42 4.28
C SER A 366 16.43 16.09 4.76
N THR A 367 17.50 16.16 5.55
CA THR A 367 18.14 14.95 6.12
C THR A 367 17.19 14.23 7.07
N THR A 368 16.44 14.99 7.89
CA THR A 368 15.46 14.43 8.84
C THR A 368 14.38 13.63 8.12
N GLN A 369 13.72 14.23 7.11
CA GLN A 369 12.70 13.51 6.34
C GLN A 369 13.30 12.29 5.62
N THR A 370 14.49 12.44 5.03
CA THR A 370 15.17 11.36 4.30
C THR A 370 15.47 10.17 5.21
N LEU A 371 16.06 10.41 6.38
CA LEU A 371 16.42 9.33 7.30
C LEU A 371 15.18 8.64 7.90
N ARG A 372 14.11 9.38 8.19
CA ARG A 372 12.83 8.77 8.63
C ARG A 372 12.24 7.88 7.54
N LEU A 373 12.21 8.36 6.31
CA LEU A 373 11.68 7.60 5.17
C LEU A 373 12.53 6.36 4.88
N VAL A 374 13.86 6.48 4.85
CA VAL A 374 14.80 5.36 4.71
C VAL A 374 14.59 4.35 5.84
N GLY A 375 14.49 4.81 7.09
CA GLY A 375 14.24 3.96 8.24
C GLY A 375 12.91 3.22 8.14
N PHE A 376 11.83 3.91 7.77
CA PHE A 376 10.51 3.31 7.57
C PHE A 376 10.52 2.25 6.47
N ILE A 377 11.06 2.57 5.28
CA ILE A 377 11.12 1.63 4.16
C ILE A 377 11.98 0.40 4.50
N ASN A 378 13.11 0.58 5.18
CA ASN A 378 13.94 -0.53 5.65
C ASN A 378 13.22 -1.45 6.64
N ARG A 379 12.42 -0.90 7.57
CA ARG A 379 11.59 -1.73 8.46
C ARG A 379 10.56 -2.49 7.65
N LEU A 380 9.86 -1.80 6.76
CA LEU A 380 8.80 -2.38 5.94
C LEU A 380 9.30 -3.54 5.05
N THR A 381 10.46 -3.40 4.41
CA THR A 381 11.02 -4.47 3.55
C THR A 381 11.58 -5.65 4.34
N ARG A 382 11.96 -5.44 5.61
CA ARG A 382 12.43 -6.51 6.50
C ARG A 382 11.28 -7.29 7.12
N GLU A 383 10.23 -6.60 7.54
CA GLU A 383 9.14 -7.17 8.34
C GLU A 383 8.03 -7.76 7.48
N PHE A 384 7.88 -7.30 6.24
CA PHE A 384 6.89 -7.82 5.31
C PHE A 384 7.56 -8.51 4.11
N PRO A 385 6.98 -9.60 3.58
CA PRO A 385 7.50 -10.33 2.43
C PRO A 385 7.29 -9.57 1.11
N LEU A 386 7.75 -8.32 1.05
CA LEU A 386 7.73 -7.47 -0.13
C LEU A 386 8.84 -7.89 -1.07
N ASN A 387 8.50 -8.74 -2.04
CA ASN A 387 9.48 -9.19 -3.03
C ASN A 387 9.69 -8.17 -4.15
N SER A 388 10.78 -8.35 -4.91
CA SER A 388 11.16 -7.52 -6.05
C SER A 388 10.19 -7.57 -7.23
N SER A 389 9.12 -8.37 -7.19
CA SER A 389 8.07 -8.38 -8.22
C SER A 389 6.90 -7.45 -7.90
N ASN A 390 6.81 -6.92 -6.67
CA ASN A 390 5.75 -6.03 -6.24
C ASN A 390 5.76 -4.71 -7.04
N LYS A 391 4.66 -4.43 -7.76
CA LYS A 391 4.54 -3.26 -8.63
C LYS A 391 4.50 -1.94 -7.86
N GLN A 392 3.89 -1.92 -6.67
CA GLN A 392 3.79 -0.70 -5.86
C GLN A 392 5.14 -0.33 -5.26
N LEU A 393 5.91 -1.32 -4.80
CA LEU A 393 7.27 -1.10 -4.31
C LEU A 393 8.20 -0.58 -5.42
N LYS A 394 8.12 -1.15 -6.63
CA LYS A 394 8.87 -0.63 -7.79
C LYS A 394 8.51 0.82 -8.10
N LYS A 395 7.21 1.13 -8.14
CA LYS A 395 6.74 2.49 -8.39
C LYS A 395 7.20 3.49 -7.33
N LEU A 396 7.24 3.08 -6.07
CA LEU A 396 7.81 3.86 -4.97
C LEU A 396 9.29 4.16 -5.21
N PHE A 397 10.10 3.16 -5.56
CA PHE A 397 11.52 3.35 -5.84
C PHE A 397 11.77 4.22 -7.09
N GLU A 398 10.98 4.05 -8.14
CA GLU A 398 11.02 4.93 -9.32
C GLU A 398 10.72 6.39 -8.94
N THR A 399 9.70 6.60 -8.10
CA THR A 399 9.29 7.92 -7.64
C THR A 399 10.36 8.55 -6.73
N ILE A 400 11.00 7.78 -5.85
CA ILE A 400 12.13 8.24 -5.04
C ILE A 400 13.27 8.71 -5.95
N MET A 401 13.69 7.88 -6.91
CA MET A 401 14.75 8.21 -7.85
C MET A 401 14.41 9.47 -8.66
N GLU A 402 13.16 9.62 -9.08
CA GLU A 402 12.72 10.81 -9.81
C GLU A 402 12.75 12.07 -8.95
N ARG A 403 12.29 12.00 -7.71
CA ARG A 403 12.36 13.12 -6.77
C ARG A 403 13.80 13.54 -6.48
N MET A 404 14.73 12.58 -6.39
CA MET A 404 16.16 12.87 -6.27
C MET A 404 16.71 13.61 -7.50
N ARG A 405 16.36 13.16 -8.73
CA ARG A 405 16.75 13.85 -9.98
C ARG A 405 16.24 15.28 -10.01
N LEU A 406 14.96 15.48 -9.72
CA LEU A 406 14.35 16.81 -9.69
C LEU A 406 15.01 17.73 -8.66
N ALA A 407 15.39 17.22 -7.49
CA ALA A 407 16.12 18.01 -6.49
C ALA A 407 17.53 18.38 -6.99
N LEU A 408 18.23 17.47 -7.66
CA LEU A 408 19.54 17.75 -8.24
C LEU A 408 19.45 18.85 -9.31
N GLU A 409 18.47 18.77 -10.20
CA GLU A 409 18.31 19.72 -11.32
C GLU A 409 17.86 21.11 -10.87
N ASN A 410 16.97 21.18 -9.88
CA ASN A 410 16.29 22.43 -9.54
C ASN A 410 16.78 23.09 -8.24
N ASP A 411 17.48 22.35 -7.36
CA ASP A 411 17.84 22.83 -6.02
C ASP A 411 19.35 22.89 -5.76
N VAL A 412 20.20 22.32 -6.63
CA VAL A 412 21.66 22.38 -6.48
C VAL A 412 22.23 23.56 -7.26
N PHE A 413 22.76 24.54 -6.54
CA PHE A 413 23.45 25.69 -7.13
C PHE A 413 24.71 26.02 -6.33
N ILE A 414 25.89 25.83 -6.92
CA ILE A 414 27.17 26.21 -6.32
C ILE A 414 27.82 27.28 -7.20
N PRO A 415 27.92 28.54 -6.74
CA PRO A 415 28.41 29.63 -7.56
C PRO A 415 29.92 29.54 -7.76
N ILE A 416 30.39 29.53 -9.00
CA ILE A 416 31.82 29.59 -9.32
C ILE A 416 32.16 31.04 -9.65
N PHE A 417 32.81 31.73 -8.72
CA PHE A 417 33.22 33.12 -8.92
C PHE A 417 34.65 33.23 -9.48
N PRO A 418 34.94 34.23 -10.33
CA PRO A 418 36.31 34.55 -10.73
C PRO A 418 37.19 34.87 -9.51
N LYS A 419 38.49 34.53 -9.58
CA LYS A 419 39.46 34.66 -8.48
C LYS A 419 39.57 36.07 -7.88
N GLN A 420 39.17 37.12 -8.60
CA GLN A 420 39.34 38.51 -8.19
C GLN A 420 38.39 39.00 -7.08
N VAL A 421 37.45 38.19 -6.56
CA VAL A 421 36.39 38.69 -5.64
C VAL A 421 36.14 37.79 -4.41
N GLN A 422 37.20 37.23 -3.83
CA GLN A 422 37.13 35.93 -3.13
C GLN A 422 36.69 35.93 -1.64
N GLU A 423 36.95 36.98 -0.84
CA GLU A 423 36.86 36.85 0.63
C GLU A 423 35.43 36.99 1.22
N ALA A 424 34.66 38.04 0.89
CA ALA A 424 33.25 38.16 1.34
C ALA A 424 32.30 37.17 0.64
N LYS A 425 32.72 36.63 -0.52
CA LYS A 425 31.98 35.66 -1.34
C LYS A 425 32.18 34.20 -0.91
N GLY A 426 33.17 33.93 -0.06
CA GLY A 426 33.49 32.59 0.43
C GLY A 426 32.34 31.97 1.24
N SER A 427 31.67 32.73 2.11
CA SER A 427 30.63 32.19 2.99
C SER A 427 29.42 31.62 2.23
N PHE A 428 28.94 32.31 1.20
CA PHE A 428 27.83 31.82 0.37
C PHE A 428 28.25 30.57 -0.44
N PHE A 429 29.44 30.58 -1.04
CA PHE A 429 29.99 29.42 -1.73
C PHE A 429 30.09 28.19 -0.80
N GLN A 430 30.65 28.37 0.40
CA GLN A 430 30.81 27.29 1.37
C GLN A 430 29.45 26.73 1.82
N ARG A 431 28.45 27.60 2.05
CA ARG A 431 27.08 27.16 2.34
C ARG A 431 26.48 26.32 1.21
N GLN A 432 26.64 26.76 -0.03
CA GLN A 432 26.11 26.02 -1.17
C GLN A 432 26.83 24.69 -1.40
N PHE A 433 28.15 24.67 -1.22
CA PHE A 433 28.92 23.44 -1.23
C PHE A 433 28.42 22.46 -0.16
N CYS A 434 28.21 22.94 1.07
CA CYS A 434 27.70 22.11 2.16
C CYS A 434 26.26 21.64 1.91
N SER A 435 25.40 22.47 1.31
CA SER A 435 24.05 22.04 0.89
C SER A 435 24.11 20.91 -0.16
N GLY A 436 24.99 21.04 -1.17
CA GLY A 436 25.23 19.97 -2.14
C GLY A 436 25.82 18.70 -1.50
N LEU A 437 26.73 18.85 -0.54
CA LEU A 437 27.29 17.74 0.22
C LEU A 437 26.21 17.06 1.09
N LYS A 438 25.32 17.82 1.71
CA LYS A 438 24.17 17.31 2.46
C LYS A 438 23.26 16.47 1.57
N LEU A 439 22.93 16.98 0.38
CA LEU A 439 22.16 16.21 -0.61
C LEU A 439 22.88 14.91 -1.00
N PHE A 440 24.19 14.97 -1.20
CA PHE A 440 25.00 13.79 -1.48
C PHE A 440 24.91 12.76 -0.34
N ARG A 441 25.04 13.19 0.94
CA ARG A 441 24.82 12.29 2.09
C ARG A 441 23.44 11.68 2.08
N ASN A 442 22.41 12.49 1.82
CA ASN A 442 21.02 12.05 1.79
C ASN A 442 20.81 11.00 0.68
N PHE A 443 21.38 11.18 -0.52
CA PHE A 443 21.32 10.17 -1.57
C PHE A 443 22.00 8.86 -1.15
N LEU A 444 23.20 8.94 -0.57
CA LEU A 444 23.94 7.76 -0.12
C LEU A 444 23.24 6.98 1.00
N SER A 445 22.38 7.64 1.80
CA SER A 445 21.59 6.95 2.83
C SER A 445 20.60 5.91 2.27
N TRP A 446 20.35 5.92 0.96
CA TRP A 446 19.52 4.94 0.27
C TRP A 446 20.29 3.69 -0.20
N GLN A 447 21.60 3.64 0.04
CA GLN A 447 22.39 2.45 -0.25
C GLN A 447 21.85 1.26 0.57
N GLY A 448 21.64 0.13 -0.10
CA GLY A 448 21.03 -1.06 0.49
C GLY A 448 19.51 -1.15 0.33
N ILE A 449 18.84 -0.03 0.00
CA ILE A 449 17.42 -0.01 -0.40
C ILE A 449 17.30 0.06 -1.92
N LEU A 450 17.95 1.05 -2.53
CA LEU A 450 17.89 1.27 -3.97
C LEU A 450 18.98 0.48 -4.69
N ALA A 451 18.72 0.20 -5.97
CA ALA A 451 19.72 -0.44 -6.81
C ALA A 451 20.97 0.44 -6.94
N ASP A 452 22.11 -0.20 -6.75
CA ASP A 452 23.42 0.42 -6.60
C ASP A 452 23.86 1.21 -7.84
N LYS A 453 23.65 0.65 -9.04
CA LYS A 453 24.03 1.29 -10.32
C LYS A 453 23.34 2.65 -10.52
N PRO A 454 21.99 2.76 -10.55
CA PRO A 454 21.34 4.05 -10.76
C PRO A 454 21.61 5.05 -9.62
N LEU A 455 21.78 4.56 -8.39
CA LEU A 455 22.13 5.43 -7.26
C LEU A 455 23.53 6.03 -7.43
N ARG A 456 24.52 5.25 -7.88
CA ARG A 456 25.86 5.74 -8.20
C ARG A 456 25.86 6.73 -9.35
N GLU A 457 25.13 6.45 -10.43
CA GLU A 457 25.00 7.36 -11.57
C GLU A 457 24.49 8.73 -11.12
N LEU A 458 23.52 8.76 -10.20
CA LEU A 458 22.97 10.00 -9.67
C LEU A 458 23.88 10.70 -8.64
N ALA A 459 24.32 9.98 -7.61
CA ALA A 459 25.12 10.57 -6.52
C ALA A 459 26.54 10.90 -6.96
N ILE A 460 27.21 10.01 -7.69
CA ILE A 460 28.60 10.20 -8.12
C ILE A 460 28.65 10.92 -9.46
N GLY A 461 27.96 10.38 -10.47
CA GLY A 461 28.00 10.94 -11.83
C GLY A 461 27.38 12.34 -11.90
N ALA A 462 26.11 12.46 -11.51
CA ALA A 462 25.37 13.71 -11.70
C ALA A 462 25.61 14.76 -10.60
N LEU A 463 25.88 14.37 -9.35
CA LEU A 463 26.07 15.32 -8.24
C LEU A 463 27.56 15.58 -7.92
N LEU A 464 28.32 14.54 -7.55
CA LEU A 464 29.73 14.70 -7.19
C LEU A 464 30.56 15.24 -8.36
N ASN A 465 30.55 14.55 -9.51
CA ASN A 465 31.43 14.91 -10.63
C ASN A 465 31.03 16.24 -11.30
N ARG A 466 29.74 16.55 -11.38
CA ARG A 466 29.25 17.75 -12.08
C ARG A 466 29.23 19.01 -11.21
N TYR A 467 28.91 18.90 -9.92
CA TYR A 467 28.74 20.09 -9.06
C TYR A 467 29.84 20.19 -8.00
N LEU A 468 29.97 19.18 -7.13
CA LEU A 468 30.91 19.24 -6.00
C LEU A 468 32.37 19.29 -6.46
N LEU A 469 32.74 18.49 -7.45
CA LEU A 469 34.08 18.47 -8.03
C LEU A 469 34.42 19.80 -8.70
N MET A 470 33.48 20.39 -9.46
CA MET A 470 33.70 21.69 -10.09
C MET A 470 33.91 22.79 -9.05
N ALA A 471 33.19 22.73 -7.93
CA ALA A 471 33.39 23.64 -6.80
C ALA A 471 34.76 23.47 -6.14
N MET A 472 35.24 22.24 -5.95
CA MET A 472 36.56 22.00 -5.35
C MET A 472 37.71 22.53 -6.23
N ARG A 473 37.56 22.54 -7.56
CA ARG A 473 38.59 23.07 -8.49
C ARG A 473 38.92 24.56 -8.28
N VAL A 474 38.05 25.34 -7.65
CA VAL A 474 38.30 26.75 -7.34
C VAL A 474 38.72 27.00 -5.88
N CYS A 475 38.85 25.93 -5.08
CA CYS A 475 39.32 25.99 -3.71
C CYS A 475 40.86 26.01 -3.64
N THR A 476 41.43 26.43 -2.51
CA THR A 476 42.86 26.20 -2.23
C THR A 476 43.12 24.70 -2.06
N PRO A 477 44.36 24.21 -2.30
CA PRO A 477 44.66 22.78 -2.15
C PRO A 477 44.28 22.22 -0.77
N ASN A 478 44.53 22.96 0.31
CA ASN A 478 44.14 22.55 1.66
C ASN A 478 42.62 22.42 1.86
N ASP A 479 41.83 23.37 1.36
CA ASP A 479 40.36 23.30 1.46
C ASP A 479 39.79 22.19 0.57
N ALA A 480 40.34 22.04 -0.64
CA ALA A 480 39.99 20.97 -1.57
C ALA A 480 40.23 19.58 -0.95
N ILE A 481 41.42 19.31 -0.41
CA ILE A 481 41.73 18.02 0.23
C ILE A 481 40.85 17.78 1.47
N SER A 482 40.55 18.82 2.24
CA SER A 482 39.64 18.71 3.38
C SER A 482 38.23 18.28 2.95
N LYS A 483 37.70 18.88 1.87
CA LYS A 483 36.40 18.51 1.27
C LYS A 483 36.42 17.11 0.67
N VAL A 484 37.47 16.75 -0.06
CA VAL A 484 37.69 15.39 -0.59
C VAL A 484 37.62 14.36 0.53
N SER A 485 38.31 14.62 1.64
CA SER A 485 38.27 13.72 2.81
C SER A 485 36.86 13.51 3.33
N ILE A 486 36.06 14.58 3.43
CA ILE A 486 34.68 14.48 3.90
C ILE A 486 33.83 13.65 2.94
N ILE A 487 33.98 13.85 1.63
CA ILE A 487 33.25 13.10 0.60
C ILE A 487 33.59 11.61 0.68
N VAL A 488 34.88 11.26 0.71
CA VAL A 488 35.31 9.84 0.77
C VAL A 488 34.88 9.18 2.07
N ASN A 489 34.91 9.89 3.18
CA ASN A 489 34.41 9.39 4.47
C ASN A 489 32.88 9.22 4.52
N THR A 490 32.15 9.85 3.61
CA THR A 490 30.68 9.70 3.49
C THR A 490 30.30 8.50 2.61
N LEU A 491 31.17 8.06 1.70
CA LEU A 491 30.87 6.96 0.78
C LEU A 491 30.59 5.64 1.53
N PRO A 492 29.59 4.84 1.11
CA PRO A 492 29.33 3.51 1.66
C PRO A 492 30.58 2.63 1.56
N THR A 493 30.93 1.92 2.64
CA THR A 493 32.14 1.09 2.69
C THR A 493 32.13 -0.02 1.64
N VAL A 494 30.96 -0.60 1.37
CA VAL A 494 30.74 -1.62 0.31
C VAL A 494 31.06 -1.11 -1.10
N TRP A 495 31.01 0.21 -1.32
CA TRP A 495 31.38 0.83 -2.59
C TRP A 495 32.89 1.07 -2.73
N LEU A 496 33.65 0.95 -1.64
CA LEU A 496 35.10 1.17 -1.63
C LEU A 496 35.91 -0.12 -1.74
N LEU A 497 35.26 -1.27 -1.86
CA LEU A 497 35.93 -2.56 -2.06
C LEU A 497 36.69 -2.59 -3.40
N THR A 498 37.82 -3.30 -3.45
CA THR A 498 38.73 -3.36 -4.63
C THR A 498 38.03 -3.75 -5.94
N ASN A 499 36.99 -4.58 -5.87
CA ASN A 499 36.28 -5.09 -7.05
C ASN A 499 35.01 -4.30 -7.36
N SER A 500 34.77 -3.17 -6.67
CA SER A 500 33.56 -2.38 -6.85
C SER A 500 33.60 -1.58 -8.15
N ASP A 501 32.54 -1.68 -8.96
CA ASP A 501 32.36 -0.81 -10.14
C ASP A 501 32.31 0.68 -9.77
N THR A 502 32.06 1.01 -8.51
CA THR A 502 32.08 2.38 -7.99
C THR A 502 33.43 3.07 -8.21
N LEU A 503 34.54 2.33 -8.14
CA LEU A 503 35.87 2.90 -8.36
C LEU A 503 36.00 3.45 -9.78
N LYS A 504 35.36 2.81 -10.78
CA LYS A 504 35.28 3.33 -12.15
C LYS A 504 34.48 4.62 -12.21
N ASN A 505 33.35 4.71 -11.48
CA ASN A 505 32.57 5.95 -11.42
C ASN A 505 33.33 7.10 -10.72
N LEU A 506 34.28 6.79 -9.84
CA LEU A 506 35.12 7.74 -9.11
C LEU A 506 36.40 8.14 -9.87
N GLU A 507 36.68 7.60 -11.05
CA GLU A 507 37.95 7.81 -11.76
C GLU A 507 38.28 9.30 -11.99
N VAL A 508 37.27 10.09 -12.36
CA VAL A 508 37.41 11.56 -12.55
C VAL A 508 37.74 12.26 -11.23
N PHE A 509 37.14 11.80 -10.14
CA PHE A 509 37.38 12.31 -8.79
C PHE A 509 38.78 11.92 -8.30
N ILE A 510 39.20 10.66 -8.50
CA ILE A 510 40.54 10.16 -8.17
C ILE A 510 41.62 10.93 -8.94
N SER A 511 41.41 11.16 -10.23
CA SER A 511 42.34 11.91 -11.08
C SER A 511 42.52 13.35 -10.60
N TYR A 512 41.44 13.97 -10.12
CA TYR A 512 41.51 15.30 -9.50
C TYR A 512 42.32 15.30 -8.19
N ILE A 513 42.18 14.27 -7.35
CA ILE A 513 42.96 14.15 -6.11
C ILE A 513 44.45 14.04 -6.44
N ARG A 514 44.82 13.19 -7.42
CA ARG A 514 46.21 13.05 -7.90
C ARG A 514 46.75 14.39 -8.43
N GLN A 515 46.01 15.05 -9.31
CA GLN A 515 46.42 16.36 -9.85
C GLN A 515 46.57 17.42 -8.75
N THR A 516 45.71 17.41 -7.74
CA THR A 516 45.81 18.34 -6.60
C THR A 516 47.04 18.04 -5.75
N LEU A 517 47.37 16.76 -5.56
CA LEU A 517 48.55 16.30 -4.83
C LEU A 517 49.85 16.66 -5.57
N ASP A 518 49.92 16.45 -6.89
CA ASP A 518 51.10 16.78 -7.71
C ASP A 518 51.39 18.28 -7.74
N ASN A 519 50.33 19.10 -7.64
CA ASN A 519 50.44 20.56 -7.57
C ASN A 519 50.69 21.08 -6.13
N CYS A 520 50.66 20.22 -5.12
CA CYS A 520 51.02 20.62 -3.76
C CYS A 520 52.54 20.56 -3.59
N ASP A 521 53.16 21.69 -3.27
CA ASP A 521 54.58 21.73 -2.96
C ASP A 521 54.84 20.98 -1.64
N ALA A 522 55.44 19.78 -1.75
CA ALA A 522 55.75 18.90 -0.63
C ALA A 522 56.77 19.51 0.36
N THR A 523 57.44 20.61 -0.02
CA THR A 523 58.38 21.33 0.85
C THR A 523 57.70 22.39 1.73
N ASN A 524 56.41 22.70 1.49
CA ASN A 524 55.65 23.65 2.29
C ASN A 524 55.07 22.97 3.55
N PRO A 525 55.49 23.35 4.78
CA PRO A 525 55.03 22.73 6.02
C PRO A 525 53.51 22.81 6.22
N LEU A 526 52.85 23.83 5.68
CA LEU A 526 51.41 24.04 5.77
C LEU A 526 50.60 23.13 4.82
N LEU A 527 51.24 22.52 3.83
CA LEU A 527 50.61 21.62 2.84
C LEU A 527 50.95 20.15 3.11
N MET A 528 51.99 19.87 3.92
CA MET A 528 52.47 18.51 4.20
C MET A 528 51.36 17.62 4.79
N GLN A 529 50.60 18.12 5.77
CA GLN A 529 49.47 17.39 6.36
C GLN A 529 48.37 17.07 5.34
N SER A 530 48.09 17.99 4.42
CA SER A 530 47.12 17.78 3.35
C SER A 530 47.63 16.76 2.32
N CYS A 531 48.92 16.77 2.01
CA CYS A 531 49.53 15.79 1.12
C CYS A 531 49.43 14.37 1.70
N ASP A 532 49.74 14.21 2.99
CA ASP A 532 49.62 12.90 3.67
C ASP A 532 48.17 12.42 3.71
N LYS A 533 47.23 13.34 3.98
CA LYS A 533 45.80 13.04 3.96
C LYS A 533 45.33 12.62 2.57
N ALA A 534 45.80 13.28 1.51
CA ALA A 534 45.49 12.92 0.13
C ALA A 534 46.03 11.53 -0.24
N LYS A 535 47.26 11.19 0.19
CA LYS A 535 47.84 9.84 0.02
C LYS A 535 47.01 8.78 0.73
N GLN A 536 46.63 9.01 1.99
CA GLN A 536 45.76 8.08 2.75
C GLN A 536 44.41 7.86 2.04
N ILE A 537 43.83 8.92 1.46
CA ILE A 537 42.59 8.84 0.69
C ILE A 537 42.78 8.01 -0.58
N LEU A 538 43.84 8.26 -1.36
CA LEU A 538 44.15 7.48 -2.57
C LEU A 538 44.40 6.01 -2.26
N GLN A 539 45.07 5.71 -1.15
CA GLN A 539 45.25 4.34 -0.67
C GLN A 539 43.89 3.67 -0.37
N ARG A 540 42.98 4.37 0.32
CA ARG A 540 41.63 3.87 0.60
C ARG A 540 40.79 3.66 -0.67
N LEU A 541 41.08 4.41 -1.73
CA LEU A 541 40.45 4.28 -3.05
C LEU A 541 41.20 3.29 -3.96
N HIS A 542 42.15 2.51 -3.43
CA HIS A 542 42.96 1.55 -4.17
C HIS A 542 43.63 2.15 -5.43
N SER A 543 44.03 3.42 -5.30
CA SER A 543 44.51 4.27 -6.39
C SER A 543 45.79 5.02 -6.03
N LEU A 544 46.57 4.51 -5.06
CA LEU A 544 47.89 5.03 -4.72
C LEU A 544 48.92 4.62 -5.77
#